data_AF-A0A372N929-F1
#
_entry.id   AF-A0A372N929-F1
#
_cell.length_a   1.000
_cell.length_b   1.000
_cell.length_c   1.000
_cell.angle_alpha   90.00
_cell.angle_beta   90.00
_cell.angle_gamma   90.00
#
_symmetry.space_group_name_H-M   'P 1'
#
loop_
_entity.id
_entity.type
_entity.pdbx_description
1 polymer ?
#
loop_
_entity_poly.entity_id
_entity_poly.type
_entity_poly.pdbx_seq_one_letter_code
_entity_poly.pdbx_strand_id
1 'polypeptide(L)'
;MTIQLPKAIQTYFEADRTGSPDAVAAAFVESGVVKDKGKTYRGRGAIREWMVEAGQLYTYTVEPFFMGIEGGKTQVTAHVAGTFPGSPIDLRFLFVLADDKVAELEVTV
;
A
#
# COMPACT_ATOMS: atom_id res chain seq x y z
N MET A 1 14.12 12.50 -2.36
CA MET A 1 14.34 12.70 -0.91
C MET A 1 13.73 11.51 -0.20
N THR A 2 14.47 10.82 0.67
CA THR A 2 13.94 9.65 1.38
C THR A 2 13.21 10.11 2.64
N ILE A 3 11.87 10.13 2.59
CA ILE A 3 11.07 10.37 3.78
C ILE A 3 11.25 9.22 4.78
N GLN A 4 11.33 9.54 6.06
CA GLN A 4 11.44 8.52 7.11
C GLN A 4 10.04 7.97 7.40
N LEU A 5 9.82 6.71 7.02
CA LEU A 5 8.53 6.03 7.20
C LEU A 5 8.55 5.20 8.50
N PRO A 6 7.41 5.09 9.22
CA PRO A 6 7.25 4.10 10.26
C PRO A 6 7.58 2.69 9.76
N LYS A 7 8.15 1.86 10.64
CA LYS A 7 8.63 0.52 10.28
C LYS A 7 7.59 -0.33 9.54
N ALA A 8 6.34 -0.32 10.01
CA ALA A 8 5.24 -1.04 9.37
C ALA A 8 5.00 -0.60 7.92
N ILE A 9 5.03 0.71 7.66
CA ILE A 9 4.82 1.29 6.33
C ILE A 9 6.04 1.04 5.43
N GLN A 10 7.25 1.14 5.98
CA GLN A 10 8.47 0.79 5.27
C GLN A 10 8.45 -0.69 4.83
N THR A 11 8.09 -1.60 5.73
CA THR A 11 7.95 -3.04 5.42
C THR A 11 6.91 -3.28 4.32
N TYR A 12 5.79 -2.55 4.34
CA TYR A 12 4.79 -2.62 3.26
C TYR A 12 5.39 -2.19 1.91
N PHE A 13 6.01 -1.01 1.79
CA PHE A 13 6.55 -0.55 0.52
C PHE A 13 7.74 -1.38 0.03
N GLU A 14 8.53 -1.95 0.93
CA GLU A 14 9.59 -2.89 0.56
C GLU A 14 9.00 -4.18 -0.02
N ALA A 15 7.96 -4.73 0.61
CA ALA A 15 7.26 -5.90 0.11
C ALA A 15 6.59 -5.64 -1.26
N ASP A 16 5.91 -4.49 -1.39
CA ASP A 16 5.28 -4.02 -2.62
C ASP A 16 6.31 -3.88 -3.76
N ARG A 17 7.45 -3.25 -3.49
CA ARG A 17 8.55 -3.09 -4.45
C ARG A 17 9.13 -4.42 -4.93
N THR A 18 9.14 -5.46 -4.09
CA THR A 18 9.57 -6.80 -4.51
C THR A 18 8.52 -7.55 -5.32
N GLY A 19 7.30 -7.02 -5.41
CA GLY A 19 6.17 -7.64 -6.09
C GLY A 19 5.75 -8.97 -5.46
N SER A 20 6.07 -9.21 -4.18
CA SER A 20 5.77 -10.46 -3.49
C SER A 20 4.41 -10.39 -2.78
N PRO A 21 3.36 -11.08 -3.27
CA PRO A 21 2.04 -11.04 -2.64
C PRO A 21 2.06 -11.58 -1.20
N ASP A 22 2.91 -12.57 -0.94
CA ASP A 22 3.08 -13.16 0.38
C ASP A 22 3.75 -12.18 1.35
N ALA A 23 4.77 -11.44 0.88
CA ALA A 23 5.41 -10.42 1.71
C ALA A 23 4.47 -9.25 2.02
N VAL A 24 3.68 -8.81 1.02
CA VAL A 24 2.68 -7.75 1.21
C VAL A 24 1.65 -8.19 2.23
N ALA A 25 1.06 -9.39 2.07
CA ALA A 25 0.11 -9.92 3.04
C ALA A 25 0.71 -10.07 4.45
N ALA A 26 1.97 -10.47 4.57
CA ALA A 26 2.66 -10.59 5.85
C ALA A 26 2.94 -9.25 6.55
N ALA A 27 2.91 -8.12 5.83
CA ALA A 27 3.03 -6.78 6.40
C ALA A 27 1.76 -6.37 7.19
N PHE A 28 0.62 -7.01 6.94
CA PHE A 28 -0.64 -6.75 7.64
C PHE A 28 -0.79 -7.63 8.88
N VAL A 29 -1.63 -7.19 9.83
CA VAL A 29 -2.19 -8.08 10.87
C VAL A 29 -3.07 -9.17 10.23
N GLU A 30 -3.39 -10.24 10.97
CA GLU A 30 -4.17 -11.37 10.41
C GLU A 30 -5.53 -10.93 9.84
N SER A 31 -6.21 -10.02 10.54
CA SER A 31 -7.48 -9.42 10.16
C SER A 31 -7.35 -8.11 9.35
N GLY A 32 -6.19 -7.89 8.73
CA GLY A 32 -5.90 -6.64 8.01
C GLY A 32 -6.89 -6.35 6.89
N VAL A 33 -7.05 -5.08 6.53
CA VAL A 33 -8.01 -4.64 5.50
C VAL A 33 -7.32 -3.79 4.46
N VAL A 34 -7.59 -4.04 3.19
CA VAL A 34 -7.22 -3.15 2.08
C VAL A 34 -8.48 -2.64 1.39
N LYS A 35 -8.53 -1.33 1.14
CA LYS A 35 -9.56 -0.66 0.33
C LYS A 35 -8.88 -0.05 -0.88
N ASP A 36 -9.22 -0.53 -2.06
CA ASP A 36 -8.63 -0.07 -3.32
C ASP A 36 -9.68 -0.14 -4.43
N LYS A 37 -9.77 0.91 -5.26
CA LYS A 37 -10.70 1.00 -6.41
C LYS A 37 -12.14 0.58 -6.09
N GLY A 38 -12.66 0.96 -4.92
CA GLY A 38 -14.02 0.64 -4.47
C GLY A 38 -14.23 -0.81 -4.02
N LYS A 39 -13.19 -1.64 -4.02
CA LYS A 39 -13.21 -3.00 -3.44
C LYS A 39 -12.63 -2.99 -2.03
N THR A 40 -13.01 -3.99 -1.23
CA THR A 40 -12.48 -4.21 0.11
C THR A 40 -12.03 -5.65 0.26
N TYR A 41 -10.76 -5.84 0.62
CA TYR A 41 -10.12 -7.13 0.83
C TYR A 41 -9.84 -7.29 2.33
N ARG A 42 -10.35 -8.35 2.95
CA ARG A 42 -10.23 -8.59 4.39
C ARG A 42 -9.45 -9.86 4.68
N GLY A 43 -8.48 -9.74 5.57
CA GLY A 43 -7.57 -10.80 5.96
C GLY A 43 -6.42 -11.00 4.97
N ARG A 44 -5.32 -11.57 5.46
CA ARG A 44 -4.08 -11.77 4.68
C ARG A 44 -4.30 -12.52 3.35
N GLY A 45 -5.20 -13.51 3.33
CA GLY A 45 -5.54 -14.25 2.12
C GLY A 45 -6.09 -13.37 0.99
N ALA A 46 -7.08 -12.52 1.31
CA ALA A 46 -7.66 -11.60 0.33
C ALA A 46 -6.67 -10.49 -0.08
N ILE A 47 -5.82 -10.04 0.84
CA ILE A 47 -4.76 -9.04 0.54
C ILE A 47 -3.73 -9.62 -0.42
N ARG A 48 -3.36 -10.89 -0.24
CA ARG A 48 -2.48 -11.59 -1.17
C ARG A 48 -3.09 -11.64 -2.57
N GLU A 49 -4.37 -11.99 -2.69
CA GLU A 49 -5.09 -12.01 -3.96
C GLU A 49 -5.15 -10.62 -4.60
N TRP A 50 -5.43 -9.57 -3.83
CA TRP A 50 -5.38 -8.19 -4.30
C TRP A 50 -4.02 -7.82 -4.92
N MET A 51 -2.92 -8.21 -4.28
CA MET A 51 -1.58 -7.93 -4.82
C MET A 51 -1.28 -8.73 -6.10
N VAL A 52 -1.77 -9.98 -6.20
CA VAL A 52 -1.69 -10.78 -7.43
C VAL A 52 -2.48 -10.11 -8.56
N GLU A 53 -3.71 -9.65 -8.29
CA GLU A 53 -4.54 -8.92 -9.26
C GLU A 53 -3.83 -7.65 -9.73
N ALA A 54 -3.28 -6.86 -8.81
CA ALA A 54 -2.56 -5.63 -9.13
C ALA A 54 -1.32 -5.89 -9.99
N GLY A 55 -0.50 -6.89 -9.64
CA GLY A 55 0.72 -7.25 -10.37
C GLY A 55 0.49 -7.88 -11.74
N GLN A 56 -0.65 -8.55 -11.96
CA GLN A 56 -1.03 -9.06 -13.28
C GLN A 56 -1.47 -7.95 -14.23
N LEU A 57 -2.14 -6.93 -13.71
CA LEU A 57 -2.69 -5.84 -14.51
C LEU A 57 -1.66 -4.76 -14.81
N TYR A 58 -0.74 -4.51 -13.89
CA TYR A 58 0.16 -3.36 -13.95
C TYR A 58 1.58 -3.70 -13.50
N THR A 59 2.56 -3.21 -14.25
CA THR A 59 3.92 -3.04 -13.76
C THR A 59 4.06 -1.60 -13.33
N TYR A 60 4.43 -1.37 -12.06
CA TYR A 60 4.52 -0.02 -11.51
C TYR A 60 5.67 0.12 -10.51
N THR A 61 6.07 1.36 -10.29
CA THR A 61 6.99 1.79 -9.25
C THR A 61 6.32 2.82 -8.38
N VAL A 62 6.55 2.74 -7.07
CA VAL A 62 6.02 3.68 -6.07
C VAL A 62 7.17 4.42 -5.41
N GLU A 63 7.16 5.74 -5.49
CA GLU A 63 8.16 6.61 -4.84
C GLU A 63 7.48 7.55 -3.82
N PRO A 64 7.48 7.19 -2.52
CA PRO A 64 6.95 8.04 -1.46
C PRO A 64 7.72 9.37 -1.34
N PHE A 65 7.02 10.50 -1.35
CA PHE A 65 7.63 11.83 -1.25
C PHE A 65 7.04 12.70 -0.14
N PHE A 66 5.86 12.36 0.38
CA PHE A 66 5.21 13.08 1.48
C PHE A 66 4.63 12.12 2.51
N MET A 67 4.68 12.51 3.79
CA MET A 67 3.99 11.83 4.88
C MET A 67 3.31 12.85 5.79
N GLY A 68 2.07 12.55 6.19
CA GLY A 68 1.27 13.37 7.09
C GLY A 68 0.27 12.55 7.87
N ILE A 69 -0.62 13.23 8.60
CA ILE A 69 -1.75 12.61 9.30
C ILE A 69 -3.04 13.17 8.71
N GLU A 70 -3.93 12.29 8.27
CA GLU A 70 -5.24 12.64 7.70
C GLU A 70 -6.32 11.81 8.42
N GLY A 71 -7.25 12.46 9.12
CA GLY A 71 -8.36 11.77 9.80
C GLY A 71 -7.93 10.71 10.83
N GLY A 72 -6.76 10.88 11.45
CA GLY A 72 -6.18 9.89 12.38
C GLY A 72 -5.45 8.72 11.72
N LYS A 73 -5.35 8.71 10.39
CA LYS A 73 -4.54 7.76 9.61
C LYS A 73 -3.20 8.37 9.24
N THR A 74 -2.17 7.55 9.11
CA THR A 74 -0.89 7.97 8.53
C THR A 74 -1.04 8.01 7.01
N GLN A 75 -1.00 9.21 6.44
CA GLN A 75 -1.02 9.41 5.00
C GLN A 75 0.41 9.35 4.46
N VAL A 76 0.61 8.59 3.40
CA VAL A 76 1.80 8.65 2.55
C VAL A 76 1.36 8.98 1.14
N THR A 77 1.90 10.05 0.56
CA THR A 77 1.69 10.36 -0.86
C THR A 77 2.93 9.93 -1.64
N ALA A 78 2.70 9.23 -2.75
CA ALA A 78 3.77 8.68 -3.57
C ALA A 78 3.49 8.91 -5.06
N HIS A 79 4.57 9.13 -5.80
CA HIS A 79 4.53 9.10 -7.26
C HIS A 79 4.41 7.65 -7.71
N VAL A 80 3.34 7.31 -8.42
CA VAL A 80 3.12 5.98 -8.97
C VAL A 80 3.20 6.06 -10.48
N ALA A 81 4.23 5.43 -11.03
CA ALA A 81 4.47 5.34 -12.47
C ALA A 81 4.37 3.88 -12.90
N GLY A 82 3.64 3.60 -13.98
CA GLY A 82 3.46 2.23 -14.47
C GLY A 82 2.77 2.15 -15.83
N THR A 83 2.37 0.94 -16.19
CA THR A 83 1.78 0.62 -17.51
C THR A 83 0.28 0.90 -17.63
N PHE A 84 -0.28 1.74 -16.76
CA PHE A 84 -1.71 2.09 -16.76
C PHE A 84 -1.99 3.46 -17.42
N PRO A 85 -3.20 3.66 -17.99
CA PRO A 85 -3.60 4.95 -18.55
C PRO A 85 -3.57 6.06 -17.48
N GLY A 86 -2.91 7.17 -17.78
CA GLY A 86 -2.77 8.30 -16.85
C GLY A 86 -1.55 8.25 -15.94
N SER A 87 -0.64 7.29 -16.14
CA SER A 87 0.68 7.29 -15.48
C SER A 87 1.59 8.44 -15.98
N PRO A 88 2.36 9.11 -15.10
CA PRO A 88 2.39 8.93 -13.65
C PRO A 88 1.23 9.63 -12.94
N ILE A 89 0.82 9.09 -11.79
CA ILE A 89 -0.19 9.68 -10.91
C ILE A 89 0.31 9.71 -9.47
N ASP A 90 -0.10 10.73 -8.72
CA ASP A 90 0.12 10.75 -7.27
C ASP A 90 -1.00 9.96 -6.58
N LEU A 91 -0.63 8.93 -5.83
CA LEU A 91 -1.56 8.18 -5.00
C LEU A 91 -1.32 8.50 -3.52
N ARG A 92 -2.41 8.56 -2.78
CA ARG A 92 -2.45 8.66 -1.32
C ARG A 92 -2.72 7.27 -0.74
N PHE A 93 -1.82 6.83 0.12
CA PHE A 93 -1.90 5.61 0.89
C PHE A 93 -2.21 5.99 2.34
N LEU A 94 -3.41 5.68 2.81
CA LEU A 94 -3.89 5.99 4.16
C LEU A 94 -3.78 4.74 5.03
N PHE A 95 -2.81 4.73 5.93
CA PHE A 95 -2.51 3.60 6.80
C PHE A 95 -3.11 3.77 8.19
N VAL A 96 -3.70 2.70 8.70
CA VAL A 96 -3.90 2.47 10.14
C VAL A 96 -2.89 1.43 10.57
N LEU A 97 -2.10 1.75 11.59
CA LEU A 97 -1.04 0.86 12.09
C LEU A 97 -1.48 0.18 13.38
N ALA A 98 -1.03 -1.07 13.55
CA ALA A 98 -1.10 -1.82 14.79
C ALA A 98 0.31 -2.34 15.08
N ASP A 99 0.99 -1.67 16.00
CA ASP A 99 2.41 -1.88 16.33
C ASP A 99 3.32 -1.83 15.09
N ASP A 100 3.96 -2.94 14.75
CA ASP A 100 4.88 -3.08 13.62
C ASP A 100 4.18 -3.61 12.35
N LYS A 101 2.85 -3.65 12.33
CA LYS A 101 2.02 -4.14 11.22
C LYS A 101 0.99 -3.12 10.75
N VAL A 102 0.47 -3.34 9.55
CA VAL A 102 -0.64 -2.58 8.99
C VAL A 102 -1.98 -3.23 9.38
N ALA A 103 -2.88 -2.45 9.95
CA ALA A 103 -4.25 -2.87 10.25
C ALA A 103 -5.20 -2.56 9.09
N GLU A 104 -5.10 -1.35 8.52
CA GLU A 104 -5.88 -0.94 7.35
C GLU A 104 -5.00 -0.16 6.38
N LEU A 105 -5.20 -0.40 5.08
CA LEU A 105 -4.69 0.44 4.01
C LEU A 105 -5.86 0.87 3.13
N GLU A 106 -5.93 2.16 2.83
CA GLU A 106 -6.83 2.71 1.84
C GLU A 106 -6.02 3.47 0.78
N VAL A 107 -6.28 3.17 -0.49
CA VAL A 107 -5.57 3.78 -1.63
C VAL A 107 -6.55 4.67 -2.40
N THR A 108 -6.20 5.95 -2.53
CA THR A 108 -7.01 6.96 -3.21
C THR A 108 -6.15 7.87 -4.08
N VAL A 109 -6.75 8.51 -5.07
CA VAL A 109 -6.17 9.68 -5.75
C VAL A 109 -6.34 10.91 -4.86
#